data_AF-G5K4A8-F1
#
_entry.id   AF-G5K4A8-F1
#
_cell.length_a   1.000
_cell.length_b   1.000
_cell.length_c   1.000
_cell.angle_alpha   90.00
_cell.angle_beta   90.00
_cell.angle_gamma   90.00
#
_symmetry.space_group_name_H-M   'P 1'
#
loop_
_entity.id
_entity.type
_entity.pdbx_description
1 polymer ?
#
loop_
_entity_poly.entity_id
_entity_poly.type
_entity_poly.pdbx_seq_one_letter_code
_entity_poly.pdbx_strand_id
1 'polypeptide(L)'
;MRGKVLVSILIIMIAMFAIRLVFLKKSMANEKAILAKGGQEFGVQNTQFLTLLHIMIYVFALAEAYLKQITFDWLSFLGLLLMIVSVIVLFEVTRILGDLWTVKLMLAKEHPYVDHWLFRRFKHPNYYLNIAPELLGIVLLCHAQITAMLLFPCYLLVIYLRIREENKLLAEVIIPNHKQASSKHGES
;
A
#
# COMPACT_ATOMS: atom_id res chain seq x y z
N MET A 1 -12.07 -17.18 28.47
CA MET A 1 -10.80 -16.75 27.84
C MET A 1 -10.91 -16.54 26.34
N ARG A 2 -11.51 -17.46 25.56
CA ARG A 2 -11.63 -17.37 24.09
C ARG A 2 -12.32 -16.11 23.56
N GLY A 3 -13.43 -15.67 24.17
CA GLY A 3 -14.10 -14.43 23.77
C GLY A 3 -13.24 -13.16 23.96
N LYS A 4 -12.39 -13.12 25.00
CA LYS A 4 -11.46 -12.00 25.22
C LYS A 4 -10.39 -11.92 24.13
N VAL A 5 -9.92 -13.07 23.64
CA VAL A 5 -8.93 -13.15 22.56
C VAL A 5 -9.50 -12.62 21.25
N LEU A 6 -10.69 -13.05 20.88
CA LEU A 6 -11.35 -12.58 19.67
C LEU A 6 -11.57 -11.06 19.71
N VAL A 7 -11.97 -10.52 20.86
CA VAL A 7 -12.09 -9.08 21.08
C VAL A 7 -10.73 -8.38 20.89
N SER A 8 -9.64 -8.93 21.41
CA SER A 8 -8.29 -8.37 21.19
C SER A 8 -7.91 -8.34 19.71
N ILE A 9 -8.15 -9.43 18.97
CA ILE A 9 -7.88 -9.49 17.52
C ILE A 9 -8.72 -8.46 16.77
N LEU A 10 -10.00 -8.34 17.12
CA LEU A 10 -10.89 -7.33 16.55
C LEU A 10 -10.36 -5.91 16.80
N ILE A 11 -9.93 -5.60 18.02
CA ILE A 11 -9.35 -4.30 18.36
C ILE A 11 -8.09 -4.03 17.53
N ILE A 12 -7.19 -5.01 17.39
CA ILE A 12 -5.97 -4.87 16.57
C ILE A 12 -6.33 -4.61 15.11
N MET A 13 -7.28 -5.35 14.55
CA MET A 13 -7.75 -5.20 13.17
C MET A 13 -8.38 -3.82 12.93
N ILE A 14 -9.24 -3.37 13.85
CA ILE A 14 -9.86 -2.04 13.78
C ILE A 14 -8.80 -0.95 13.90
N ALA A 15 -7.84 -1.08 14.82
CA ALA A 15 -6.75 -0.13 14.98
C ALA A 15 -5.91 -0.03 13.69
N MET A 16 -5.55 -1.16 13.09
CA MET A 16 -4.82 -1.18 11.83
C MET A 16 -5.63 -0.53 10.69
N PHE A 17 -6.92 -0.84 10.59
CA PHE A 17 -7.79 -0.24 9.59
C PHE A 17 -7.93 1.27 9.79
N ALA A 18 -8.06 1.73 11.04
CA ALA A 18 -8.12 3.15 11.38
C ALA A 18 -6.82 3.89 10.98
N ILE A 19 -5.65 3.29 11.22
CA ILE A 19 -4.37 3.82 10.75
C ILE A 19 -4.41 3.99 9.22
N ARG A 20 -4.86 2.97 8.48
CA ARG A 20 -5.00 3.06 7.01
C ARG A 20 -5.91 4.21 6.58
N LEU A 21 -7.01 4.47 7.27
CA LEU A 21 -7.89 5.60 6.97
C LEU A 21 -7.22 6.96 7.21
N VAL A 22 -6.39 7.09 8.24
CA VAL A 22 -5.61 8.33 8.48
C VAL A 22 -4.65 8.60 7.32
N PHE A 23 -3.93 7.58 6.86
CA PHE A 23 -3.05 7.71 5.71
C PHE A 23 -3.84 7.94 4.42
N LEU A 24 -4.99 7.30 4.23
CA LEU A 24 -5.86 7.56 3.08
C LEU A 24 -6.32 9.01 3.04
N LYS A 25 -6.67 9.60 4.19
CA LYS A 25 -7.02 11.03 4.27
C LYS A 25 -5.86 11.92 3.84
N LYS A 26 -4.63 11.59 4.24
CA LYS A 26 -3.41 12.29 3.76
C LYS A 26 -3.23 12.13 2.25
N SER A 27 -3.44 10.92 1.71
CA SER A 27 -3.42 10.67 0.27
C SER A 27 -4.41 11.55 -0.47
N MET A 28 -5.65 11.66 0.00
CA MET A 28 -6.67 12.48 -0.65
C MET A 28 -6.30 13.96 -0.70
N ALA A 29 -5.64 14.47 0.35
CA ALA A 29 -5.13 15.85 0.35
C ALA A 29 -4.03 16.05 -0.70
N ASN A 30 -3.09 15.10 -0.78
CA ASN A 30 -2.02 15.08 -1.77
C ASN A 30 -2.57 14.94 -3.21
N GLU A 31 -3.54 14.05 -3.43
CA GLU A 31 -4.24 13.87 -4.71
C GLU A 31 -4.83 15.19 -5.20
N LYS A 32 -5.54 15.92 -4.32
CA LYS A 32 -6.10 17.23 -4.65
C LYS A 32 -5.02 18.25 -5.01
N ALA A 33 -3.90 18.25 -4.30
CA ALA A 33 -2.77 19.13 -4.58
C ALA A 33 -2.10 18.79 -5.93
N ILE A 34 -1.97 17.51 -6.26
CA ILE A 34 -1.41 17.05 -7.54
C ILE A 34 -2.33 17.45 -8.70
N LEU A 35 -3.64 17.23 -8.57
CA LEU A 35 -4.62 17.63 -9.58
C LEU A 35 -4.63 19.16 -9.77
N ALA A 36 -4.55 19.93 -8.69
CA ALA A 36 -4.50 21.39 -8.76
C ALA A 36 -3.23 21.91 -9.49
N LYS A 37 -2.13 21.16 -9.43
CA LYS A 37 -0.88 21.44 -10.17
C LYS A 37 -0.89 20.87 -11.60
N GLY A 38 -2.04 20.40 -12.09
CA GLY A 38 -2.20 19.85 -13.44
C GLY A 38 -1.71 18.41 -13.60
N GLY A 39 -1.53 17.67 -12.50
CA GLY A 39 -1.31 16.23 -12.52
C GLY A 39 -2.57 15.45 -12.89
N GLN A 40 -2.41 14.17 -13.20
CA GLN A 40 -3.50 13.28 -13.64
C GLN A 40 -3.48 11.95 -12.88
N GLU A 41 -4.67 11.36 -12.74
CA GLU A 41 -4.86 10.01 -12.18
C GLU A 41 -4.81 8.97 -13.29
N PHE A 42 -4.07 7.88 -13.05
CA PHE A 42 -3.96 6.74 -13.95
C PHE A 42 -4.36 5.44 -13.25
N GLY A 43 -4.78 4.43 -14.01
CA GLY A 43 -5.03 3.10 -13.47
C GLY A 43 -6.14 3.04 -12.40
N VAL A 44 -7.20 3.86 -12.55
CA VAL A 44 -8.34 3.93 -11.62
C VAL A 44 -8.90 2.54 -11.31
N GLN A 45 -9.10 1.72 -12.34
CA GLN A 45 -9.62 0.35 -12.21
C GLN A 45 -8.72 -0.52 -11.31
N ASN A 46 -7.40 -0.50 -11.55
CA ASN A 46 -6.45 -1.27 -10.73
C ASN A 46 -6.48 -0.80 -9.26
N THR A 47 -6.64 0.50 -9.02
CA THR A 47 -6.77 1.02 -7.66
C THR A 47 -8.07 0.58 -6.98
N GLN A 48 -9.18 0.57 -7.71
CA GLN A 48 -10.46 0.09 -7.21
C GLN A 48 -10.40 -1.41 -6.87
N PHE A 49 -9.83 -2.23 -7.76
CA PHE A 49 -9.64 -3.66 -7.50
C PHE A 49 -8.73 -3.93 -6.30
N LEU A 50 -7.61 -3.22 -6.17
CA LEU A 50 -6.73 -3.35 -4.99
C LEU A 50 -7.48 -2.98 -3.71
N THR A 51 -8.22 -1.87 -3.72
CA THR A 51 -8.98 -1.42 -2.54
C THR A 51 -10.03 -2.46 -2.15
N LEU A 52 -10.77 -2.99 -3.13
CA LEU A 52 -11.77 -4.03 -2.90
C LEU A 52 -11.15 -5.30 -2.31
N LEU A 53 -10.08 -5.81 -2.94
CA LEU A 53 -9.38 -7.00 -2.45
C LEU A 53 -8.81 -6.77 -1.04
N HIS A 54 -8.28 -5.57 -0.75
CA HIS A 54 -7.77 -5.23 0.57
C HIS A 54 -8.88 -5.32 1.63
N ILE A 55 -10.04 -4.71 1.36
CA ILE A 55 -11.19 -4.77 2.27
C ILE A 55 -11.68 -6.22 2.42
N MET A 56 -11.74 -6.99 1.33
CA MET A 56 -12.14 -8.39 1.38
C MET A 56 -11.20 -9.23 2.25
N ILE A 57 -9.89 -8.99 2.21
CA ILE A 57 -8.93 -9.66 3.10
C ILE A 57 -9.23 -9.33 4.56
N TYR A 58 -9.48 -8.06 4.90
CA TYR A 58 -9.84 -7.67 6.28
C TYR A 58 -11.11 -8.38 6.75
N VAL A 59 -12.16 -8.36 5.94
CA VAL A 59 -13.47 -8.91 6.29
C VAL A 59 -13.42 -10.43 6.38
N PHE A 60 -12.87 -11.12 5.37
CA PHE A 60 -12.83 -12.58 5.35
C PHE A 60 -11.84 -13.14 6.36
N ALA A 61 -10.69 -12.50 6.59
CA ALA A 61 -9.78 -12.94 7.65
C ALA A 61 -10.43 -12.85 9.02
N LEU A 62 -11.16 -11.77 9.31
CA LEU A 62 -11.89 -11.62 10.57
C LEU A 62 -13.04 -12.64 10.69
N ALA A 63 -13.78 -12.89 9.60
CA ALA A 63 -14.82 -13.91 9.57
C ALA A 63 -14.25 -15.32 9.80
N GLU A 64 -13.13 -15.64 9.18
CA GLU A 64 -12.43 -16.92 9.36
C GLU A 64 -11.93 -17.09 10.80
N ALA A 65 -11.36 -16.04 11.40
CA ALA A 65 -10.97 -16.03 12.81
C ALA A 65 -12.17 -16.25 13.75
N TYR A 66 -13.32 -15.64 13.45
CA TYR A 66 -14.56 -15.82 14.21
C TYR A 66 -15.09 -17.25 14.11
N LEU A 67 -15.14 -17.81 12.90
CA LEU A 67 -15.66 -19.16 12.65
C LEU A 67 -14.75 -20.23 13.26
N LYS A 68 -13.43 -20.07 13.14
CA LYS A 68 -12.45 -21.01 13.71
C LYS A 68 -12.25 -20.85 15.22
N GLN A 69 -12.80 -19.81 15.84
CA GLN A 69 -12.65 -19.52 17.27
C GLN A 69 -11.18 -19.53 17.71
N ILE A 70 -10.33 -18.86 16.94
CA ILE A 70 -8.88 -18.93 17.09
C ILE A 70 -8.41 -18.41 18.46
N THR A 71 -7.27 -18.93 18.91
CA THR A 71 -6.58 -18.46 20.10
C THR A 71 -5.34 -17.67 19.72
N PHE A 72 -4.97 -16.67 20.52
CA PHE A 72 -3.77 -15.89 20.29
C PHE A 72 -2.56 -16.73 20.65
N ASP A 73 -1.84 -17.20 19.63
CA ASP A 73 -0.66 -18.03 19.76
C ASP A 73 0.59 -17.28 19.24
N TRP A 74 1.70 -18.01 19.14
CA TRP A 74 2.94 -17.48 18.57
C TRP A 74 2.76 -16.99 17.12
N LEU A 75 1.88 -17.63 16.35
CA LEU A 75 1.61 -17.27 14.97
C LEU A 75 0.84 -15.94 14.89
N SER A 76 -0.15 -15.75 15.77
CA SER A 76 -0.85 -14.48 15.91
C SER A 76 0.10 -13.35 16.32
N PHE A 77 1.03 -13.63 17.23
CA PHE A 77 2.04 -12.67 17.66
C PHE A 77 2.98 -12.28 16.52
N LEU A 78 3.44 -13.24 15.71
CA LEU A 78 4.23 -12.97 14.51
C LEU A 78 3.45 -12.11 13.51
N GLY A 79 2.16 -12.40 13.33
CA GLY A 79 1.26 -11.59 12.51
C GLY A 79 1.18 -10.14 12.96
N LEU A 80 0.99 -9.92 14.26
CA LEU A 80 1.00 -8.58 14.87
C LEU A 80 2.34 -7.86 14.64
N LEU A 81 3.47 -8.53 14.84
CA LEU A 81 4.79 -7.94 14.61
C LEU A 81 4.96 -7.47 13.16
N LEU A 82 4.52 -8.27 12.19
CA LEU A 82 4.57 -7.92 10.77
C LEU A 82 3.68 -6.69 10.46
N MET A 83 2.50 -6.60 11.07
CA MET A 83 1.64 -5.42 10.93
C MET A 83 2.30 -4.16 11.50
N ILE A 84 2.96 -4.26 12.66
CA ILE A 84 3.68 -3.12 13.25
C ILE A 84 4.82 -2.66 12.32
N VAL A 85 5.61 -3.60 11.80
CA VAL A 85 6.68 -3.30 10.82
C VAL A 85 6.11 -2.63 9.58
N SER A 86 4.98 -3.12 9.06
CA SER A 86 4.29 -2.51 7.92
C SER A 86 3.93 -1.04 8.18
N VAL A 87 3.39 -0.72 9.36
CA VAL A 87 3.03 0.67 9.74
C VAL A 87 4.27 1.56 9.85
N ILE A 88 5.37 1.06 10.42
CA ILE A 88 6.63 1.80 10.51
C ILE A 88 7.14 2.14 9.11
N VAL A 89 7.17 1.15 8.22
CA VAL A 89 7.59 1.37 6.82
C VAL A 89 6.64 2.33 6.10
N LEU A 90 5.34 2.21 6.30
CA LEU A 90 4.35 3.14 5.75
C LEU A 90 4.66 4.58 6.17
N PHE A 91 4.94 4.78 7.45
CA PHE A 91 5.28 6.09 7.98
C PHE A 91 6.55 6.64 7.34
N GLU A 92 7.62 5.85 7.27
CA GLU A 92 8.89 6.26 6.65
C GLU A 92 8.74 6.57 5.17
N VAL A 93 8.06 5.72 4.41
CA VAL A 93 7.81 5.95 2.97
C VAL A 93 6.98 7.22 2.75
N THR A 94 5.94 7.42 3.56
CA THR A 94 5.10 8.62 3.48
C THR A 94 5.87 9.88 3.89
N ARG A 95 6.84 9.76 4.80
CA ARG A 95 7.73 10.85 5.19
C ARG A 95 8.73 11.20 4.09
N ILE A 96 9.29 10.21 3.42
CA ILE A 96 10.26 10.40 2.32
C ILE A 96 9.57 11.04 1.10
N LEU A 97 8.37 10.57 0.72
CA LEU A 97 7.65 11.13 -0.43
C LEU A 97 6.93 12.45 -0.13
N GLY A 98 6.54 12.67 1.12
CA GLY A 98 5.81 13.87 1.52
C GLY A 98 4.49 14.05 0.75
N ASP A 99 4.42 15.12 -0.04
CA ASP A 99 3.24 15.52 -0.80
C ASP A 99 3.03 14.69 -2.09
N LEU A 100 4.05 13.94 -2.51
CA LEU A 100 3.96 13.05 -3.67
C LEU A 100 3.36 11.69 -3.31
N TRP A 101 3.22 11.37 -2.02
CA TRP A 101 2.68 10.08 -1.60
C TRP A 101 1.17 10.05 -1.82
N THR A 102 0.72 9.16 -2.70
CA THR A 102 -0.70 8.88 -2.92
C THR A 102 -0.95 7.38 -3.00
N VAL A 103 -2.11 6.94 -2.52
CA VAL A 103 -2.62 5.57 -2.65
C VAL A 103 -3.02 5.31 -4.10
N LYS A 104 -3.60 6.30 -4.78
CA LYS A 104 -3.87 6.24 -6.21
C LYS A 104 -2.60 6.49 -7.02
N LEU A 105 -2.56 5.97 -8.25
CA LEU A 105 -1.46 6.24 -9.15
C LEU A 105 -1.66 7.64 -9.75
N MET A 106 -1.02 8.62 -9.13
CA MET A 106 -1.06 10.03 -9.54
C MET A 106 0.26 10.42 -10.16
N LEU A 107 0.23 11.08 -11.32
CA LEU A 107 1.42 11.65 -11.95
C LEU A 107 1.33 13.18 -11.89
N ALA A 108 2.25 13.79 -11.17
CA ALA A 108 2.45 15.24 -11.22
C ALA A 108 3.10 15.65 -12.55
N LYS A 109 2.67 16.78 -13.11
CA LYS A 109 3.19 17.32 -14.38
C LYS A 109 4.71 17.56 -14.34
N GLU A 110 5.19 18.03 -13.21
CA GLU A 110 6.61 18.17 -12.87
C GLU A 110 6.93 17.21 -11.72
N HIS A 111 7.03 15.91 -12.02
CA HIS A 111 7.30 14.91 -10.98
C HIS A 111 8.76 15.04 -10.49
N PRO A 112 9.01 15.46 -9.24
CA PRO A 112 10.35 15.51 -8.70
C PRO A 112 10.91 14.10 -8.60
N TYR A 113 12.18 13.89 -8.98
CA TYR A 113 12.84 12.62 -8.75
C TYR A 113 13.24 12.52 -7.27
N VAL A 114 12.72 11.50 -6.59
CA VAL A 114 13.06 11.24 -5.19
C VAL A 114 14.31 10.35 -5.15
N ASP A 115 15.49 10.95 -5.07
CA ASP A 115 16.76 10.21 -4.91
C ASP A 115 16.95 9.76 -3.46
N HIS A 116 16.33 8.63 -3.11
CA HIS A 116 16.49 8.03 -1.80
C HIS A 116 16.86 6.55 -1.93
N TRP A 117 17.80 6.06 -1.10
CA TRP A 117 18.36 4.71 -1.20
C TRP A 117 17.30 3.60 -1.20
N LEU A 118 16.21 3.81 -0.45
CA LEU A 118 15.07 2.89 -0.40
C LEU A 118 14.41 2.70 -1.77
N PHE A 119 14.25 3.80 -2.53
CA PHE A 119 13.67 3.81 -3.87
C PHE A 119 14.67 3.37 -4.95
N ARG A 120 15.97 3.55 -4.69
CA ARG A 120 17.04 3.00 -5.54
C ARG A 120 17.14 1.48 -5.42
N ARG A 121 16.96 0.92 -4.22
CA ARG A 121 17.07 -0.52 -3.97
C ARG A 121 15.78 -1.28 -4.27
N PHE A 122 14.62 -0.70 -3.94
CA PHE A 122 13.32 -1.29 -4.20
C PHE A 122 12.54 -0.37 -5.13
N LYS A 123 12.18 -0.86 -6.33
CA LYS A 123 11.42 -0.07 -7.31
C LYS A 123 10.09 0.44 -6.74
N HIS A 124 9.43 -0.35 -5.89
CA HIS A 124 8.16 0.03 -5.27
C HIS A 124 8.12 -0.39 -3.79
N PRO A 125 8.77 0.35 -2.88
CA PRO A 125 8.92 -0.05 -1.49
C PRO A 125 7.58 -0.15 -0.75
N ASN A 126 6.57 0.64 -1.15
CA ASN A 126 5.23 0.54 -0.60
C ASN A 126 4.58 -0.84 -0.79
N TYR A 127 4.71 -1.46 -1.98
CA TYR A 127 4.07 -2.75 -2.21
C TYR A 127 4.77 -3.88 -1.46
N TYR A 128 6.11 -3.90 -1.50
CA TYR A 128 6.90 -5.01 -0.96
C TYR A 128 7.16 -4.90 0.55
N LEU A 129 7.45 -3.70 1.06
CA LEU A 129 7.89 -3.51 2.44
C LEU A 129 6.76 -3.08 3.38
N ASN A 130 5.61 -2.67 2.84
CA ASN A 130 4.48 -2.19 3.61
C ASN A 130 3.23 -3.06 3.38
N ILE A 131 2.74 -3.17 2.15
CA ILE A 131 1.51 -3.94 1.86
C ILE A 131 1.71 -5.45 2.10
N ALA A 132 2.80 -6.06 1.60
CA ALA A 132 3.00 -7.49 1.78
C ALA A 132 3.10 -7.93 3.27
N PRO A 133 3.87 -7.24 4.14
CA PRO A 133 3.89 -7.55 5.58
C PRO A 133 2.55 -7.30 6.27
N GLU A 134 1.76 -6.31 5.85
CA GLU A 134 0.40 -6.12 6.39
C GLU A 134 -0.50 -7.32 6.07
N LEU A 135 -0.58 -7.71 4.80
CA LEU A 135 -1.48 -8.79 4.37
C LEU A 135 -1.10 -10.12 5.01
N LEU A 136 0.21 -10.43 5.04
CA LEU A 136 0.73 -11.58 5.76
C LEU A 136 0.43 -11.48 7.26
N GLY A 137 0.62 -10.30 7.84
CA GLY A 137 0.35 -10.02 9.23
C GLY A 137 -1.11 -10.30 9.62
N ILE A 138 -2.07 -9.83 8.81
CA ILE A 138 -3.51 -10.05 9.01
C ILE A 138 -3.85 -11.54 8.93
N VAL A 139 -3.36 -12.23 7.90
CA VAL A 139 -3.64 -13.65 7.71
C VAL A 139 -3.07 -14.49 8.85
N LEU A 140 -1.87 -14.17 9.33
CA LEU A 140 -1.24 -14.87 10.45
C LEU A 140 -1.93 -14.54 11.78
N LEU A 141 -2.32 -13.27 11.99
CA LEU A 141 -3.08 -12.84 13.15
C LEU A 141 -4.41 -13.59 13.27
N CYS A 142 -5.10 -13.79 12.15
CA CYS A 142 -6.42 -14.40 12.06
C CYS A 142 -6.42 -15.91 11.73
N HIS A 143 -5.25 -16.53 11.56
CA HIS A 143 -5.09 -17.90 11.01
C HIS A 143 -5.93 -18.14 9.74
N ALA A 144 -6.00 -17.12 8.89
CA ALA A 144 -6.91 -17.03 7.76
C ALA A 144 -6.35 -17.64 6.48
N GLN A 145 -6.02 -18.94 6.55
CA GLN A 145 -5.37 -19.67 5.45
C GLN A 145 -6.23 -19.73 4.18
N ILE A 146 -7.55 -19.87 4.33
CA ILE A 146 -8.47 -19.93 3.18
C ILE A 146 -8.50 -18.55 2.50
N THR A 147 -8.64 -17.49 3.30
CA THR A 147 -8.59 -16.10 2.81
C THR A 147 -7.30 -15.82 2.04
N ALA A 148 -6.16 -16.24 2.58
CA ALA A 148 -4.86 -16.06 1.94
C ALA A 148 -4.76 -16.81 0.60
N MET A 149 -5.17 -18.08 0.59
CA MET A 149 -5.07 -18.94 -0.60
C MET A 149 -5.92 -18.40 -1.76
N LEU A 150 -7.09 -17.83 -1.46
CA LEU A 150 -8.00 -17.30 -2.48
C LEU A 150 -7.63 -15.87 -2.91
N LEU A 151 -7.33 -14.98 -1.96
CA LEU A 151 -7.19 -13.55 -2.28
C LEU A 151 -5.76 -13.12 -2.59
N PHE A 152 -4.72 -13.78 -2.05
CA PHE A 152 -3.34 -13.37 -2.35
C PHE A 152 -2.97 -13.51 -3.83
N PRO A 153 -3.32 -14.60 -4.54
CA PRO A 153 -3.04 -14.71 -5.97
C PRO A 153 -3.69 -13.57 -6.78
N CYS A 154 -4.95 -13.26 -6.48
CA CYS A 154 -5.65 -12.12 -7.09
C CYS A 154 -4.95 -10.80 -6.78
N TYR A 155 -4.57 -10.59 -5.52
CA TYR A 155 -3.90 -9.36 -5.07
C TYR A 155 -2.55 -9.16 -5.76
N LEU A 156 -1.74 -10.21 -5.85
CA LEU A 156 -0.46 -10.20 -6.54
C LEU A 156 -0.61 -9.90 -8.03
N LEU A 157 -1.63 -10.45 -8.68
CA LEU A 157 -1.92 -10.19 -10.08
C LEU A 157 -2.28 -8.71 -10.32
N VAL A 158 -3.14 -8.11 -9.48
CA VAL A 158 -3.51 -6.70 -9.63
C VAL A 158 -2.33 -5.78 -9.34
N ILE A 159 -1.51 -6.09 -8.32
CA ILE A 159 -0.25 -5.36 -8.08
C ILE A 159 0.67 -5.45 -9.29
N TYR A 160 0.83 -6.63 -9.89
CA TYR A 160 1.69 -6.82 -11.04
C TYR A 160 1.23 -5.99 -12.25
N LEU A 161 -0.07 -6.00 -12.54
CA LEU A 161 -0.65 -5.17 -13.60
C LEU A 161 -0.44 -3.68 -13.33
N ARG A 162 -0.61 -3.25 -12.08
CA ARG A 162 -0.38 -1.87 -11.66
C ARG A 162 1.08 -1.45 -11.80
N ILE A 163 2.03 -2.27 -11.35
CA ILE A 163 3.46 -2.02 -11.48
C ILE A 163 3.85 -1.93 -12.96
N ARG A 164 3.27 -2.78 -13.81
CA ARG A 164 3.53 -2.72 -15.25
C ARG A 164 3.03 -1.41 -15.86
N GLU A 165 1.84 -0.95 -15.47
CA GLU A 165 1.27 0.33 -15.91
C GLU A 165 2.11 1.52 -15.42
N GLU A 166 2.48 1.52 -14.14
CA GLU A 166 3.34 2.53 -13.53
C GLU A 166 4.68 2.64 -14.28
N ASN A 167 5.36 1.51 -14.54
CA ASN A 167 6.62 1.50 -15.27
C ASN A 167 6.50 2.02 -16.71
N LYS A 168 5.38 1.76 -17.41
CA LYS A 168 5.13 2.32 -18.74
C LYS A 168 4.99 3.84 -18.68
N LEU A 169 4.19 4.34 -17.74
CA LEU A 169 3.95 5.77 -17.60
C LEU A 169 5.22 6.52 -17.18
N LEU A 170 6.04 5.94 -16.29
CA LEU A 170 7.37 6.48 -15.96
C LEU A 170 8.25 6.57 -17.21
N ALA A 171 8.22 5.56 -18.08
CA ALA A 171 9.01 5.56 -19.31
C ALA A 171 8.51 6.57 -20.36
N GLU A 172 7.20 6.73 -20.51
CA GLU A 172 6.59 7.59 -21.53
C GLU A 172 6.49 9.06 -21.13
N VAL A 173 6.37 9.37 -19.83
CA VAL A 173 6.10 10.75 -19.34
C VAL A 173 7.32 11.38 -18.67
N ILE A 174 8.13 10.62 -17.93
CA ILE A 174 9.25 11.18 -17.15
C ILE A 174 10.54 11.23 -17.96
N ILE A 175 10.82 10.23 -18.80
CA ILE A 175 12.05 10.18 -19.62
C ILE A 175 12.10 11.34 -20.66
N PRO A 176 11.00 11.74 -21.34
CA PRO A 176 11.04 12.87 -22.27
C PRO A 176 11.18 14.23 -21.58
N ASN A 177 10.55 14.42 -20.41
CA ASN A 177 10.66 15.66 -19.64
C ASN A 177 12.08 15.90 -19.12
N HIS A 178 12.82 14.84 -18.76
CA HIS A 178 14.22 14.95 -18.36
C HIS A 178 15.13 15.43 -19.52
N LYS A 179 14.91 14.93 -20.75
CA LYS A 179 15.66 15.40 -21.93
C LYS A 179 15.41 16.87 -22.25
N GLN A 180 14.17 17.37 -22.08
CA GLN A 180 13.84 18.78 -22.30
C GLN A 180 14.35 19.71 -21.19
N ALA A 181 14.40 19.25 -19.93
CA ALA A 181 14.97 20.03 -18.83
C ALA A 181 16.50 20.13 -18.94
N SER A 182 17.17 19.04 -19.35
CA SER A 182 18.63 19.02 -19.57
C SER A 182 19.05 19.81 -20.81
N SER A 183 18.20 19.95 -21.83
CA SER A 183 18.52 20.78 -23.00
C SER A 183 18.41 22.27 -22.69
N LYS A 184 17.52 22.68 -21.78
CA LYS A 184 17.37 24.10 -21.38
C LYS A 184 18.47 24.62 -20.44
N HIS A 185 19.22 23.74 -19.77
CA HIS A 185 20.35 24.12 -18.90
C HIS A 185 21.73 23.96 -19.57
N GLY A 186 21.78 23.52 -20.83
CA GLY A 186 23.02 23.36 -21.60
C GLY A 186 23.30 24.47 -22.61
N GLU A 187 22.44 25.50 -22.70
CA GLU A 187 22.54 26.63 -23.63
C GLU A 187 22.72 27.99 -22.92
N SER A 188 23.39 28.00 -21.76
CA SER A 188 23.83 29.25 -21.10
C SER A 188 25.34 29.30 -20.95
#